data_AF-A0A7X7K3W4-F1
#
_entry.id   AF-A0A7X7K3W4-F1
#
_cell.length_a   1.000
_cell.length_b   1.000
_cell.length_c   1.000
_cell.angle_alpha   90.00
_cell.angle_beta   90.00
_cell.angle_gamma   90.00
#
_symmetry.space_group_name_H-M   'P 1'
#
loop_
_entity.id
_entity.type
_entity.pdbx_description
1 polymer ?
#
loop_
_entity_poly.entity_id
_entity_poly.type
_entity_poly.pdbx_seq_one_letter_code
_entity_poly.pdbx_strand_id
1 'polypeptide(L)'
;MTTTIALAGKGGTGKTTVAALIIRYLIQMDNGSILAIDADPASNLNIVLGMEVEQTVGDIREDMLDQVQSSGALAGAMPGGMSKQEYLDYQVQMALVEGQHVDLLAMGRPEGQGCYCAANQMLRVIVDRLGKQYDYVVIDNEAGMEHLSRRTTRDVDVLLLVTDPTQRGLATARAMRDMVPGLEIGVGRTYLLVNRLRGE
;
A
#
# COMPACT_ATOMS: atom_id res chain seq x y z
N MET A 1 -3.21 5.77 -18.36
CA MET A 1 -3.21 6.68 -17.18
C MET A 1 -3.72 5.82 -16.04
N THR A 2 -2.91 5.56 -15.00
CA THR A 2 -3.32 4.68 -13.90
C THR A 2 -4.42 5.31 -13.06
N THR A 3 -5.41 4.53 -12.66
CA THR A 3 -6.40 4.90 -11.63
C THR A 3 -6.01 4.29 -10.28
N THR A 4 -5.78 5.13 -9.28
CA THR A 4 -5.40 4.71 -7.92
C THR A 4 -6.59 4.83 -6.96
N ILE A 5 -6.98 3.70 -6.36
CA ILE A 5 -8.08 3.57 -5.41
C ILE A 5 -7.49 3.18 -4.06
N ALA A 6 -7.65 4.02 -3.04
CA ALA A 6 -7.21 3.72 -1.68
C ALA A 6 -8.39 3.52 -0.74
N LEU A 7 -8.28 2.55 0.16
CA LEU A 7 -9.26 2.30 1.20
C LEU A 7 -8.73 2.78 2.55
N ALA A 8 -9.59 3.42 3.33
CA ALA A 8 -9.28 3.85 4.70
C ALA A 8 -10.52 3.72 5.58
N GLY A 9 -10.35 3.72 6.90
CA GLY A 9 -11.46 3.46 7.83
C GLY A 9 -11.03 2.75 9.09
N LYS A 10 -11.93 2.71 10.08
CA LYS A 10 -11.68 2.07 11.37
C LYS A 10 -11.31 0.57 11.22
N GLY A 11 -10.53 0.04 12.15
CA GLY A 11 -10.23 -1.40 12.22
C GLY A 11 -11.50 -2.24 12.25
N GLY A 12 -11.51 -3.33 11.46
CA GLY A 12 -12.62 -4.29 11.43
C GLY A 12 -13.88 -3.86 10.66
N THR A 13 -13.87 -2.75 9.92
CA THR A 13 -15.02 -2.31 9.09
C THR A 13 -15.15 -3.06 7.76
N GLY A 14 -14.14 -3.86 7.38
CA GLY A 14 -14.13 -4.70 6.18
C GLY A 14 -13.42 -4.09 4.97
N LYS A 15 -12.42 -3.23 5.18
CA LYS A 15 -11.60 -2.61 4.11
C LYS A 15 -11.01 -3.65 3.15
N THR A 16 -10.24 -4.61 3.65
CA THR A 16 -9.65 -5.70 2.87
C THR A 16 -10.68 -6.46 2.04
N THR A 17 -11.86 -6.74 2.60
CA THR A 17 -12.95 -7.38 1.87
C THR A 17 -13.46 -6.50 0.72
N VAL A 18 -13.65 -5.20 0.97
CA VAL A 18 -14.05 -4.25 -0.08
C VAL A 18 -12.97 -4.10 -1.14
N ALA A 19 -11.69 -4.06 -0.76
CA ALA A 19 -10.55 -4.01 -1.67
C ALA A 19 -10.56 -5.21 -2.62
N ALA A 20 -10.71 -6.42 -2.07
CA ALA A 20 -10.81 -7.65 -2.86
C ALA A 20 -12.04 -7.66 -3.79
N LEU A 21 -13.18 -7.12 -3.35
CA LEU A 21 -14.36 -7.01 -4.21
C LEU A 21 -14.17 -6.01 -5.35
N ILE A 22 -13.46 -4.90 -5.11
CA ILE A 22 -13.07 -3.94 -6.15
C ILE A 22 -12.14 -4.62 -7.16
N ILE A 23 -11.09 -5.29 -6.69
CA ILE A 23 -10.16 -6.04 -7.55
C ILE A 23 -10.92 -7.07 -8.39
N ARG A 24 -11.77 -7.88 -7.76
CA ARG A 24 -12.60 -8.87 -8.47
C ARG A 24 -13.49 -8.22 -9.53
N TYR A 25 -14.10 -7.07 -9.22
CA TYR A 25 -14.92 -6.34 -10.18
C TYR A 25 -14.08 -5.85 -11.37
N LEU A 26 -12.89 -5.29 -11.13
CA LEU A 26 -11.98 -4.83 -12.19
C LEU A 26 -11.54 -6.00 -13.09
N ILE A 27 -11.23 -7.16 -12.51
CA ILE A 27 -10.93 -8.40 -13.24
C ILE A 27 -12.12 -8.81 -14.13
N GLN A 28 -13.35 -8.79 -13.58
CA GLN A 28 -14.55 -9.18 -14.32
C GLN A 28 -14.90 -8.23 -15.47
N MET A 29 -14.46 -6.98 -15.39
CA MET A 29 -14.63 -6.01 -16.47
C MET A 29 -13.55 -6.12 -17.54
N ASP A 30 -12.56 -7.02 -17.38
CA ASP A 30 -11.37 -7.18 -18.24
C ASP A 30 -10.66 -5.85 -18.52
N ASN A 31 -10.56 -5.02 -17.48
CA ASN A 31 -10.25 -3.61 -17.63
C ASN A 31 -8.77 -3.32 -17.40
N GLY A 32 -7.88 -4.09 -18.02
CA GLY A 32 -6.43 -3.85 -17.96
C GLY A 32 -5.74 -4.38 -16.70
N SER A 33 -4.48 -3.98 -16.50
CA SER A 33 -3.60 -4.54 -15.47
C SER A 33 -3.86 -3.95 -14.08
N ILE A 34 -3.81 -4.80 -13.05
CA ILE A 34 -4.16 -4.43 -11.67
C ILE A 34 -2.97 -4.73 -10.74
N LEU A 35 -2.57 -3.72 -9.97
CA LEU A 35 -1.67 -3.87 -8.84
C LEU A 35 -2.45 -3.69 -7.54
N ALA A 36 -2.41 -4.71 -6.69
CA ALA A 36 -2.86 -4.63 -5.30
C ALA A 36 -1.66 -4.27 -4.41
N ILE A 37 -1.85 -3.28 -3.53
CA ILE A 37 -0.86 -2.93 -2.50
C ILE A 37 -1.49 -3.19 -1.13
N ASP A 38 -0.93 -4.14 -0.38
CA ASP A 38 -1.32 -4.40 1.00
C ASP A 38 -0.45 -3.54 1.93
N ALA A 39 -1.02 -2.45 2.41
CA ALA A 39 -0.39 -1.52 3.35
C ALA A 39 -0.80 -1.80 4.82
N ASP A 40 -1.39 -2.96 5.10
CA ASP A 40 -1.64 -3.45 6.45
C ASP A 40 -0.43 -4.30 6.94
N PRO A 41 0.21 -3.93 8.07
CA PRO A 41 1.28 -4.73 8.67
C PRO A 41 0.90 -6.17 8.99
N ALA A 42 -0.40 -6.45 9.22
CA ALA A 42 -0.90 -7.79 9.46
C ALA A 42 -1.04 -8.62 8.17
N SER A 43 -0.91 -7.99 7.00
CA SER A 43 -0.97 -8.56 5.65
C SER A 43 -2.09 -9.59 5.48
N ASN A 44 -3.27 -9.09 5.13
CA ASN A 44 -4.48 -9.90 5.01
C ASN A 44 -4.99 -9.99 3.58
N LEU A 45 -4.57 -9.10 2.68
CA LEU A 45 -5.08 -9.04 1.31
C LEU A 45 -4.58 -10.23 0.49
N ASN A 46 -3.35 -10.68 0.72
CA ASN A 46 -2.78 -11.88 0.10
C ASN A 46 -3.63 -13.13 0.36
N ILE A 47 -4.12 -13.31 1.60
CA ILE A 47 -4.97 -14.45 1.98
C ILE A 47 -6.30 -14.39 1.21
N VAL A 48 -6.89 -13.19 1.09
CA VAL A 48 -8.17 -13.01 0.40
C VAL A 48 -8.03 -13.22 -1.12
N LEU A 49 -6.88 -12.85 -1.69
CA LEU A 49 -6.57 -13.04 -3.11
C LEU A 49 -6.05 -14.46 -3.42
N GLY A 50 -5.71 -15.26 -2.40
CA GLY A 50 -5.13 -16.59 -2.58
C GLY A 50 -3.69 -16.56 -3.10
N MET A 51 -2.91 -15.57 -2.66
CA MET A 51 -1.52 -15.33 -3.09
C MET A 51 -0.58 -15.55 -1.91
N GLU A 52 0.56 -16.20 -2.17
CA GLU A 52 1.61 -16.42 -1.16
C GLU A 52 2.63 -15.29 -1.24
N VAL A 53 2.88 -14.63 -0.10
CA VAL A 53 3.85 -13.54 0.01
C VAL A 53 5.04 -14.05 0.80
N GLU A 54 6.20 -14.11 0.14
CA GLU A 54 7.46 -14.57 0.74
C GLU A 54 8.29 -13.42 1.32
N GLN A 55 8.21 -12.24 0.70
CA GLN A 55 8.99 -11.06 1.07
C GLN A 55 8.13 -9.81 1.00
N THR A 56 8.32 -8.89 1.95
CA THR A 56 7.63 -7.59 1.97
C THR A 56 8.60 -6.43 1.74
N VAL A 57 8.07 -5.26 1.39
CA VAL A 57 8.85 -4.01 1.31
C VAL A 57 9.52 -3.68 2.64
N GLY A 58 8.86 -4.01 3.75
CA GLY A 58 9.40 -3.89 5.10
C GLY A 58 10.65 -4.75 5.28
N ASP A 59 10.62 -6.02 4.88
CA ASP A 59 11.79 -6.91 5.01
C ASP A 59 12.96 -6.41 4.14
N ILE A 60 12.69 -5.98 2.90
CA ILE A 60 13.70 -5.39 2.00
C ILE A 60 14.39 -4.17 2.63
N ARG A 61 13.61 -3.32 3.29
CA ARG A 61 14.11 -2.12 3.97
C ARG A 61 15.04 -2.47 5.12
N GLU A 62 14.68 -3.45 5.95
CA GLU A 62 15.52 -3.92 7.05
C GLU A 62 16.82 -4.54 6.51
N ASP A 63 16.72 -5.44 5.53
CA ASP A 63 17.88 -6.11 4.91
C ASP A 63 18.88 -5.09 4.34
N MET A 64 18.39 -4.03 3.70
CA MET A 64 19.24 -2.97 3.17
C MET A 64 20.02 -2.26 4.29
N LEU A 65 19.37 -1.97 5.42
CA LEU A 65 20.02 -1.26 6.53
C LEU A 65 21.06 -2.13 7.22
N ASP A 66 20.75 -3.40 7.43
CA ASP A 66 21.70 -4.37 7.97
C ASP A 66 22.93 -4.49 7.06
N GLN A 67 22.75 -4.52 5.74
CA GLN A 67 23.85 -4.50 4.79
C GLN A 67 24.69 -3.22 4.87
N VAL A 68 24.06 -2.05 4.99
CA VAL A 68 24.78 -0.76 5.10
C VAL A 68 25.54 -0.64 6.43
N GLN A 69 25.00 -1.16 7.53
CA GLN A 69 25.65 -1.13 8.84
C GLN A 69 26.80 -2.14 8.93
N SER A 70 26.61 -3.35 8.39
CA SER A 70 27.61 -4.43 8.43
C SER A 70 28.77 -4.24 7.45
N SER A 71 28.54 -3.63 6.29
CA SER A 71 29.59 -3.40 5.28
C SER A 71 30.56 -2.27 5.63
N GLY A 72 30.25 -1.47 6.66
CA GLY A 72 31.00 -0.26 7.00
C GLY A 72 30.88 0.80 5.90
N ALA A 73 31.00 2.07 6.26
CA ALA A 73 30.75 3.23 5.39
C ALA A 73 31.67 3.37 4.13
N LEU A 74 32.40 2.33 3.72
CA LEU A 74 33.44 2.38 2.70
C LEU A 74 33.03 1.90 1.31
N ALA A 75 31.95 1.14 1.13
CA ALA A 75 31.67 0.55 -0.19
C ALA A 75 30.70 1.36 -1.06
N GLY A 76 29.74 2.10 -0.52
CA GLY A 76 28.75 2.91 -1.28
C GLY A 76 27.86 2.15 -2.28
N ALA A 77 28.26 0.94 -2.66
CA ALA A 77 27.69 0.05 -3.65
C ALA A 77 27.18 -1.20 -2.95
N MET A 78 26.02 -1.65 -3.41
CA MET A 78 25.33 -2.86 -2.99
C MET A 78 25.95 -4.08 -3.69
N PRO A 79 25.56 -5.32 -3.33
CA PRO A 79 26.05 -6.52 -4.01
C PRO A 79 26.00 -6.39 -5.54
N GLY A 80 27.05 -6.83 -6.22
CA GLY A 80 27.14 -6.71 -7.69
C GLY A 80 27.52 -5.32 -8.21
N GLY A 81 27.90 -4.37 -7.33
CA GLY A 81 28.31 -3.02 -7.74
C GLY A 81 27.13 -2.07 -8.03
N MET A 82 25.90 -2.49 -7.71
CA MET A 82 24.70 -1.70 -7.90
C MET A 82 24.67 -0.50 -6.95
N SER A 83 24.04 0.60 -7.38
CA SER A 83 23.66 1.65 -6.45
C SER A 83 22.60 1.15 -5.46
N LYS A 84 22.48 1.84 -4.33
CA LYS A 84 21.43 1.58 -3.33
C LYS A 84 20.01 1.57 -3.91
N GLN A 85 19.76 2.50 -4.84
CA GLN A 85 18.45 2.61 -5.47
C GLN A 85 18.18 1.48 -6.46
N GLU A 86 19.17 1.09 -7.29
CA GLU A 86 19.02 -0.05 -8.21
C GLU A 86 18.82 -1.36 -7.46
N TYR A 87 19.53 -1.55 -6.35
CA TYR A 87 19.36 -2.72 -5.51
C TYR A 87 17.94 -2.78 -4.91
N LEU A 88 17.45 -1.67 -4.35
CA LEU A 88 16.08 -1.61 -3.83
C LEU A 88 15.04 -1.83 -4.93
N ASP A 89 15.23 -1.25 -6.12
CA ASP A 89 14.33 -1.42 -7.26
C ASP A 89 14.27 -2.90 -7.63
N TYR A 90 15.42 -3.55 -7.78
CA TYR A 90 15.53 -4.99 -8.00
C TYR A 90 14.81 -5.81 -6.92
N GLN A 91 15.04 -5.52 -5.64
CA GLN A 91 14.41 -6.27 -4.55
C GLN A 91 12.89 -6.09 -4.53
N VAL A 92 12.38 -4.87 -4.79
CA VAL A 92 10.93 -4.63 -4.87
C VAL A 92 10.30 -5.39 -6.04
N GLN A 93 10.97 -5.44 -7.19
CA GLN A 93 10.53 -6.25 -8.33
C GLN A 93 10.50 -7.75 -7.98
N MET A 94 11.49 -8.24 -7.23
CA MET A 94 11.55 -9.64 -6.78
C MET A 94 10.49 -9.98 -5.72
N ALA A 95 10.07 -9.01 -4.90
CA ALA A 95 9.02 -9.19 -3.90
C ALA A 95 7.60 -9.01 -4.45
N LEU A 96 7.46 -8.58 -5.72
CA LEU A 96 6.17 -8.53 -6.38
C LEU A 96 5.66 -9.94 -6.62
N VAL A 97 4.49 -10.26 -6.09
CA VAL A 97 3.84 -11.56 -6.32
C VAL A 97 2.98 -11.45 -7.58
N GLU A 98 3.43 -12.06 -8.66
CA GLU A 98 2.71 -12.06 -9.94
C GLU A 98 1.53 -13.03 -9.91
N GLY A 99 0.34 -12.54 -10.23
CA GLY A 99 -0.87 -13.35 -10.33
C GLY A 99 -1.37 -13.42 -11.77
N GLN A 100 -2.38 -14.27 -12.02
CA GLN A 100 -2.92 -14.39 -13.37
C GLN A 100 -3.64 -13.11 -13.86
N HIS A 101 -4.23 -12.34 -12.94
CA HIS A 101 -5.03 -11.14 -13.28
C HIS A 101 -4.73 -9.93 -12.39
N VAL A 102 -3.99 -10.13 -11.30
CA VAL A 102 -3.63 -9.09 -10.33
C VAL A 102 -2.28 -9.44 -9.75
N ASP A 103 -1.40 -8.45 -9.68
CA ASP A 103 -0.13 -8.57 -8.97
C ASP A 103 -0.28 -7.96 -7.58
N LEU A 104 0.49 -8.46 -6.63
CA LEU A 104 0.40 -8.05 -5.24
C LEU A 104 1.76 -7.61 -4.71
N LEU A 105 1.80 -6.41 -4.14
CA LEU A 105 2.93 -5.92 -3.37
C LEU A 105 2.52 -5.76 -1.91
N ALA A 106 3.17 -6.51 -1.01
CA ALA A 106 2.95 -6.38 0.42
C ALA A 106 3.96 -5.38 1.03
N MET A 107 3.45 -4.36 1.71
CA MET A 107 4.29 -3.37 2.40
C MET A 107 4.94 -3.96 3.66
N GLY A 108 4.22 -4.85 4.34
CA GLY A 108 4.67 -5.47 5.58
C GLY A 108 4.81 -4.47 6.74
N ARG A 109 5.62 -4.86 7.72
CA ARG A 109 5.75 -4.17 9.00
C ARG A 109 6.41 -2.78 8.88
N PRO A 110 5.96 -1.80 9.69
CA PRO A 110 6.55 -0.46 9.70
C PRO A 110 8.00 -0.50 10.18
N GLU A 111 8.70 0.62 9.97
CA GLU A 111 10.11 0.79 10.35
C GLU A 111 10.34 0.54 11.86
N GLY A 112 11.44 -0.18 12.16
CA GLY A 112 11.89 -0.43 13.52
C GLY A 112 12.68 0.76 14.11
N GLN A 113 13.54 0.47 15.09
CA GLN A 113 14.49 1.48 15.57
C GLN A 113 15.64 1.64 14.56
N GLY A 114 16.01 2.87 14.21
CA GLY A 114 17.05 3.13 13.19
C GLY A 114 16.78 4.35 12.30
N CYS A 115 17.66 4.58 11.33
CA CYS A 115 17.60 5.70 10.39
C CYS A 115 17.10 5.25 9.00
N TYR A 116 15.79 5.24 8.79
CA TYR A 116 15.14 4.69 7.58
C TYR A 116 14.81 5.73 6.51
N CYS A 117 14.98 7.03 6.78
CA CYS A 117 14.48 8.11 5.92
C CYS A 117 14.92 7.97 4.45
N ALA A 118 16.18 7.64 4.21
CA ALA A 118 16.72 7.49 2.85
C ALA A 118 16.11 6.27 2.12
N ALA A 119 16.01 5.13 2.82
CA ALA A 119 15.41 3.91 2.26
C ALA A 119 13.92 4.12 1.94
N ASN A 120 13.16 4.73 2.85
CA ASN A 120 11.74 5.03 2.65
C ASN A 120 11.52 5.97 1.45
N GLN A 121 12.40 6.97 1.28
CA GLN A 121 12.32 7.86 0.11
C GLN A 121 12.60 7.11 -1.19
N MET A 122 13.59 6.22 -1.23
CA MET A 122 13.88 5.40 -2.41
C MET A 122 12.74 4.43 -2.71
N LEU A 123 12.24 3.71 -1.70
CA LEU A 123 11.12 2.78 -1.81
C LEU A 123 9.87 3.47 -2.32
N ARG A 124 9.55 4.68 -1.84
CA ARG A 124 8.46 5.50 -2.38
C ARG A 124 8.61 5.66 -3.90
N VAL A 125 9.76 6.15 -4.35
CA VAL A 125 9.98 6.45 -5.77
C VAL A 125 9.85 5.18 -6.63
N ILE A 126 10.32 4.05 -6.11
CA ILE A 126 10.24 2.74 -6.77
C ILE A 126 8.78 2.28 -6.86
N VAL A 127 8.04 2.27 -5.74
CA VAL A 127 6.63 1.84 -5.71
C VAL A 127 5.76 2.78 -6.56
N ASP A 128 6.01 4.09 -6.54
CA ASP A 128 5.33 5.06 -7.39
C ASP A 128 5.60 4.82 -8.88
N ARG A 129 6.82 4.40 -9.25
CA ARG A 129 7.17 4.05 -10.62
C ARG A 129 6.51 2.73 -11.04
N LEU A 130 6.56 1.72 -10.18
CA LEU A 130 5.93 0.42 -10.40
C LEU A 130 4.43 0.60 -10.64
N GLY A 131 3.72 1.30 -9.75
CA GLY A 131 2.29 1.54 -9.90
C GLY A 131 1.90 2.29 -11.18
N LYS A 132 2.80 3.05 -11.82
CA LYS A 132 2.53 3.72 -13.10
C LYS A 132 2.53 2.77 -14.30
N GLN A 133 3.02 1.55 -14.12
CA GLN A 133 3.00 0.50 -15.14
C GLN A 133 1.66 -0.24 -15.21
N TYR A 134 0.76 0.01 -14.24
CA TYR A 134 -0.55 -0.60 -14.16
C TYR A 134 -1.67 0.37 -14.57
N ASP A 135 -2.77 -0.18 -15.08
CA ASP A 135 -3.99 0.57 -15.36
C ASP A 135 -4.75 0.90 -14.06
N TYR A 136 -4.72 -0.01 -13.09
CA TYR A 136 -5.36 0.13 -11.79
C TYR A 136 -4.41 -0.18 -10.65
N VAL A 137 -4.45 0.64 -9.60
CA VAL A 137 -3.77 0.38 -8.32
C VAL A 137 -4.82 0.40 -7.21
N VAL A 138 -4.92 -0.67 -6.44
CA VAL A 138 -5.84 -0.78 -5.29
C VAL A 138 -5.01 -0.91 -4.02
N ILE A 139 -5.11 0.08 -3.13
CA ILE A 139 -4.34 0.16 -1.88
C ILE A 139 -5.26 -0.16 -0.70
N ASP A 140 -5.02 -1.28 -0.03
CA ASP A 140 -5.68 -1.63 1.24
C ASP A 140 -4.82 -1.12 2.39
N ASN A 141 -5.22 -0.01 3.02
CA ASN A 141 -4.49 0.54 4.16
C ASN A 141 -4.98 -0.08 5.47
N GLU A 142 -4.10 -0.03 6.48
CA GLU A 142 -4.47 -0.29 7.87
C GLU A 142 -5.53 0.71 8.39
N ALA A 143 -5.94 0.54 9.65
CA ALA A 143 -6.91 1.38 10.31
C ALA A 143 -6.40 2.80 10.56
N GLY A 144 -6.73 3.73 9.68
CA GLY A 144 -6.35 5.12 9.87
C GLY A 144 -6.02 5.80 8.56
N MET A 145 -5.23 6.87 8.65
CA MET A 145 -4.73 7.65 7.50
C MET A 145 -3.20 7.83 7.59
N GLU A 146 -2.55 7.23 8.58
CA GLU A 146 -1.11 7.35 8.86
C GLU A 146 -0.24 6.81 7.72
N HIS A 147 -0.67 5.74 7.06
CA HIS A 147 0.02 5.19 5.88
C HIS A 147 -0.20 6.05 4.62
N LEU A 148 -1.28 6.83 4.57
CA LEU A 148 -1.54 7.82 3.51
C LEU A 148 -0.87 9.17 3.77
N SER A 149 -0.64 9.53 5.04
CA SER A 149 -0.04 10.80 5.45
C SER A 149 1.49 10.76 5.45
N ARG A 150 2.09 9.57 5.62
CA ARG A 150 3.50 9.37 5.35
C ARG A 150 3.72 9.58 3.86
N ARG A 151 4.79 10.30 3.52
CA ARG A 151 5.27 10.64 2.18
C ARG A 151 5.56 9.44 1.27
N THR A 152 4.93 8.29 1.47
CA THR A 152 5.17 7.03 0.76
C THR A 152 4.04 6.68 -0.20
N THR A 153 2.86 7.29 -0.05
CA THR A 153 1.69 6.95 -0.87
C THR A 153 1.48 7.94 -2.01
N ARG A 154 1.14 7.40 -3.18
CA ARG A 154 0.81 8.12 -4.43
C ARG A 154 -0.39 9.05 -4.24
N ASP A 155 -0.52 10.05 -5.13
CA ASP A 155 -1.81 10.73 -5.31
C ASP A 155 -2.91 9.70 -5.57
N VAL A 156 -4.03 9.85 -4.89
CA VAL A 156 -5.15 8.92 -4.90
C VAL A 156 -6.29 9.54 -5.70
N ASP A 157 -6.71 8.89 -6.77
CA ASP A 157 -7.88 9.35 -7.55
C ASP A 157 -9.18 9.18 -6.77
N VAL A 158 -9.29 8.05 -6.05
CA VAL A 158 -10.47 7.67 -5.28
C VAL A 158 -10.08 7.19 -3.88
N LEU A 159 -10.44 7.95 -2.85
CA LEU A 159 -10.36 7.55 -1.45
C LEU A 159 -11.72 7.01 -0.99
N LEU A 160 -11.76 5.73 -0.60
CA LEU A 160 -12.96 5.08 -0.07
C LEU A 160 -12.87 4.93 1.44
N LEU A 161 -13.68 5.70 2.16
CA LEU A 161 -13.81 5.61 3.62
C LEU A 161 -14.82 4.51 3.97
N VAL A 162 -14.36 3.38 4.50
CA VAL A 162 -15.19 2.24 4.86
C VAL A 162 -15.50 2.26 6.36
N THR A 163 -16.80 2.29 6.69
CA THR A 163 -17.30 2.32 8.07
C THR A 163 -18.36 1.27 8.33
N ASP A 164 -18.59 0.93 9.60
CA ASP A 164 -19.79 0.23 10.05
C ASP A 164 -20.94 1.26 10.32
N PRO A 165 -22.21 0.83 10.49
CA PRO A 165 -23.33 1.75 10.73
C PRO A 165 -23.40 2.24 12.18
N THR A 166 -22.29 2.20 12.93
CA THR A 166 -22.25 2.63 14.32
C THR A 166 -21.94 4.12 14.40
N GLN A 167 -22.42 4.80 15.46
CA GLN A 167 -22.07 6.21 15.69
C GLN A 167 -20.55 6.43 15.75
N ARG A 168 -19.81 5.48 16.35
CA ARG A 168 -18.34 5.55 16.43
C ARG A 168 -17.68 5.41 15.05
N GLY A 169 -18.17 4.51 14.20
CA GLY A 169 -17.68 4.36 12.83
C GLY A 169 -17.87 5.63 12.02
N LEU A 170 -19.10 6.17 12.03
CA LEU A 170 -19.43 7.41 11.32
C LEU A 170 -18.63 8.62 11.82
N ALA A 171 -18.44 8.75 13.14
CA ALA A 171 -17.60 9.80 13.71
C ALA A 171 -16.13 9.67 13.27
N THR A 172 -15.61 8.44 13.20
CA THR A 172 -14.24 8.17 12.72
C THR A 172 -14.10 8.52 11.24
N ALA A 173 -15.05 8.10 10.40
CA ALA A 173 -15.06 8.45 8.97
C ALA A 173 -15.13 9.96 8.75
N ARG A 174 -15.91 10.68 9.58
CA ARG A 174 -15.96 12.14 9.55
C ARG A 174 -14.61 12.77 9.89
N ALA A 175 -13.97 12.31 10.96
CA ALA A 175 -12.64 12.80 11.34
C ALA A 175 -11.59 12.53 10.26
N MET A 176 -11.60 11.35 9.64
CA MET A 176 -10.71 11.02 8.53
C MET A 176 -10.94 11.94 7.33
N ARG A 177 -12.19 12.18 6.93
CA ARG A 177 -12.52 13.15 5.87
C ARG A 177 -11.96 14.53 6.19
N ASP A 178 -12.06 14.99 7.43
CA ASP A 178 -11.58 16.32 7.84
C ASP A 178 -10.04 16.41 7.88
N MET A 179 -9.34 15.28 7.94
CA MET A 179 -7.88 15.19 7.80
C MET A 179 -7.41 15.21 6.34
N VAL A 180 -8.24 14.79 5.37
CA VAL A 180 -7.86 14.69 3.95
C VAL A 180 -7.22 15.98 3.40
N PRO A 181 -7.76 17.19 3.63
CA PRO A 181 -7.15 18.42 3.12
C PRO A 181 -5.76 18.74 3.69
N GLY A 182 -5.41 18.16 4.83
CA GLY A 182 -4.11 18.33 5.47
C GLY A 182 -3.07 17.30 5.08
N LEU A 183 -3.41 16.33 4.22
CA LEU A 183 -2.47 15.33 3.74
C LEU A 183 -1.53 15.94 2.70
N GLU A 184 -0.27 15.50 2.70
CA GLU A 184 0.71 15.86 1.67
C GLU A 184 0.50 15.09 0.34
N ILE A 185 -0.63 14.40 0.17
CA ILE A 185 -1.01 13.66 -1.03
C ILE A 185 -2.26 14.27 -1.67
N GLY A 186 -2.31 14.31 -3.00
CA GLY A 186 -3.51 14.71 -3.74
C GLY A 186 -4.59 13.65 -3.63
N VAL A 187 -5.79 14.03 -3.16
CA VAL A 187 -6.97 13.16 -3.17
C VAL A 187 -8.00 13.74 -4.13
N GLY A 188 -8.28 13.03 -5.22
CA GLY A 188 -9.20 13.47 -6.26
C GLY A 188 -10.65 13.48 -5.79
N ARG A 189 -11.16 12.31 -5.36
CA ARG A 189 -12.53 12.15 -4.86
C ARG A 189 -12.56 11.29 -3.61
N THR A 190 -13.40 11.68 -2.65
CA THR A 190 -13.63 10.91 -1.42
C THR A 190 -15.06 10.39 -1.38
N TYR A 191 -15.21 9.09 -1.15
CA TYR A 191 -16.51 8.41 -1.02
C TYR A 191 -16.61 7.73 0.35
N LEU A 192 -17.84 7.61 0.86
CA LEU A 192 -18.14 6.88 2.09
C LEU A 192 -18.88 5.58 1.74
N LEU A 193 -18.36 4.45 2.22
CA LEU A 193 -19.02 3.15 2.13
C LEU A 193 -19.42 2.70 3.54
N VAL A 194 -20.72 2.58 3.79
CA VAL A 194 -21.25 2.03 5.04
C VAL A 194 -21.46 0.52 4.85
N ASN A 195 -20.56 -0.27 5.42
CA ASN A 195 -20.56 -1.72 5.34
C ASN A 195 -21.36 -2.33 6.50
N ARG A 196 -21.77 -3.60 6.37
CA ARG A 196 -22.49 -4.39 7.40
C ARG A 196 -23.82 -3.76 7.84
N LEU A 197 -24.44 -3.00 6.96
CA LEU A 197 -25.79 -2.49 7.17
C LEU A 197 -26.76 -3.68 7.12
N ARG A 198 -27.51 -3.89 8.19
CA ARG A 198 -28.62 -4.85 8.19
C ARG A 198 -29.82 -4.12 7.60
N GLY A 199 -30.28 -4.58 6.43
CA GLY A 199 -31.57 -4.13 5.90
C GLY A 199 -32.70 -4.63 6.80
N GLU A 200 -33.79 -3.87 6.81
CA GLU A 200 -35.12 -4.40 7.14
C GLU A 200 -35.75 -4.99 5.88
#